data_AF-A0A956NQP1-F1
#
_entry.id   AF-A0A956NQP1-F1
#
_cell.length_a   1.000
_cell.length_b   1.000
_cell.length_c   1.000
_cell.angle_alpha   90.00
_cell.angle_beta   90.00
_cell.angle_gamma   90.00
#
_symmetry.space_group_name_H-M   'P 1'
#
loop_
_entity.id
_entity.type
_entity.pdbx_description
1 polymer ?
#
loop_
_entity_poly.entity_id
_entity_poly.type
_entity_poly.pdbx_seq_one_letter_code
_entity_poly.pdbx_strand_id
1 'polypeptide(L)'
;MAAPVLANDDMSLEAAQLAAAMLRFQEPLAHLMSAHTPEGLPVVGVDAYAFVPSPRMVARDQVAAYLAGLPSPAMLAPTTVRGIVSLILLQELTGERRAAMQHELDNQGAALNHHAAAADTDRVLLEFDDEVHLFSLGAVRLWARRYGVLVGWSIGRCSEPTRAEWRFDLLGGDGHRYSKGFGR
;
A
#
# COMPACT_ATOMS: atom_id res chain seq x y z
N MET A 1 32.35 -12.35 -9.64
CA MET A 1 31.01 -12.20 -10.24
C MET A 1 30.09 -11.67 -9.15
N ALA A 2 29.70 -10.40 -9.23
CA ALA A 2 28.78 -9.79 -8.27
C ALA A 2 27.34 -10.15 -8.66
N ALA A 3 26.53 -10.59 -7.70
CA ALA A 3 25.10 -10.78 -7.90
C ALA A 3 24.44 -9.44 -8.26
N PRO A 4 23.42 -9.41 -9.15
CA PRO A 4 22.84 -8.17 -9.61
C PRO A 4 22.10 -7.48 -8.45
N VAL A 5 22.55 -6.29 -8.10
CA VAL A 5 21.91 -5.40 -7.10
C VAL A 5 20.48 -4.99 -7.53
N LEU A 6 20.13 -5.19 -8.80
CA LEU A 6 18.87 -4.81 -9.43
C LEU A 6 17.62 -5.52 -8.88
N ALA A 7 17.73 -6.75 -8.37
CA ALA A 7 16.56 -7.51 -7.91
C ALA A 7 15.88 -6.93 -6.66
N ASN A 8 16.63 -6.23 -5.80
CA ASN A 8 16.08 -5.63 -4.57
C ASN A 8 15.37 -4.29 -4.84
N ASP A 9 15.85 -3.53 -5.81
CA ASP A 9 15.27 -2.24 -6.18
C ASP A 9 13.91 -2.44 -6.85
N ASP A 10 13.80 -3.46 -7.72
CA ASP A 10 12.55 -3.84 -8.36
C ASP A 10 11.49 -4.30 -7.34
N MET A 11 11.87 -5.14 -6.36
CA MET A 11 10.93 -5.56 -5.30
C MET A 11 10.52 -4.41 -4.39
N SER A 12 11.42 -3.45 -4.12
CA SER A 12 11.11 -2.30 -3.26
C SER A 12 10.10 -1.38 -3.94
N LEU A 13 10.26 -1.16 -5.25
CA LEU A 13 9.28 -0.43 -6.05
C LEU A 13 7.95 -1.19 -6.13
N GLU A 14 7.96 -2.50 -6.36
CA GLU A 14 6.77 -3.33 -6.43
C GLU A 14 5.98 -3.33 -5.09
N ALA A 15 6.69 -3.45 -3.96
CA ALA A 15 6.09 -3.33 -2.63
C ALA A 15 5.49 -1.94 -2.39
N ALA A 16 6.16 -0.88 -2.86
CA ALA A 16 5.67 0.49 -2.78
C ALA A 16 4.46 0.74 -3.69
N GLN A 17 4.41 0.11 -4.87
CA GLN A 17 3.26 0.12 -5.77
C GLN A 17 2.04 -0.53 -5.12
N LEU A 18 2.21 -1.64 -4.40
CA LEU A 18 1.13 -2.24 -3.61
C LEU A 18 0.60 -1.27 -2.55
N ALA A 19 1.48 -0.62 -1.78
CA ALA A 19 1.07 0.40 -0.83
C ALA A 19 0.32 1.56 -1.51
N ALA A 20 0.81 2.06 -2.65
CA ALA A 20 0.16 3.11 -3.41
C ALA A 20 -1.22 2.70 -3.95
N ALA A 21 -1.36 1.46 -4.44
CA ALA A 21 -2.64 0.92 -4.90
C ALA A 21 -3.67 0.84 -3.75
N MET A 22 -3.23 0.45 -2.55
CA MET A 22 -4.11 0.44 -1.36
C MET A 22 -4.52 1.86 -0.93
N LEU A 23 -3.65 2.85 -1.09
CA LEU A 23 -4.03 4.26 -0.87
C LEU A 23 -5.09 4.71 -1.88
N ARG A 24 -4.91 4.38 -3.17
CA ARG A 24 -5.89 4.69 -4.23
C ARG A 24 -7.25 4.06 -3.96
N PHE A 25 -7.26 2.81 -3.50
CA PHE A 25 -8.48 2.11 -3.11
C PHE A 25 -9.34 2.87 -2.08
N GLN A 26 -8.75 3.64 -1.17
CA GLN A 26 -9.50 4.41 -0.16
C GLN A 26 -10.03 5.76 -0.68
N GLU A 27 -9.52 6.27 -1.80
CA GLU A 27 -9.87 7.61 -2.28
C GLU A 27 -11.35 7.83 -2.58
N PRO A 28 -12.10 6.87 -3.15
CA PRO A 28 -13.54 7.05 -3.38
C PRO A 28 -14.32 7.29 -2.08
N LEU A 29 -13.82 6.80 -0.94
CA LEU A 29 -14.44 6.94 0.38
C LEU A 29 -14.10 8.26 1.07
N ALA A 30 -13.09 8.98 0.58
CA ALA A 30 -12.63 10.24 1.16
C ALA A 30 -13.30 11.47 0.52
N HIS A 31 -13.44 12.53 1.31
CA HIS A 31 -13.97 13.81 0.85
C HIS A 31 -12.97 14.55 -0.03
N LEU A 32 -13.46 15.23 -1.06
CA LEU A 32 -12.65 16.21 -1.78
C LEU A 32 -12.28 17.37 -0.86
N MET A 33 -11.05 17.87 -1.00
CA MET A 33 -10.63 19.06 -0.29
C MET A 33 -11.46 20.26 -0.77
N SER A 34 -12.12 20.96 0.16
CA SER A 34 -12.94 22.13 -0.14
C SER A 34 -12.14 23.44 -0.24
N ALA A 35 -10.85 23.40 0.11
CA ALA A 35 -9.98 24.56 0.04
C ALA A 35 -9.64 24.93 -1.41
N HIS A 36 -9.54 26.23 -1.68
CA HIS A 36 -9.11 26.74 -2.97
C HIS A 36 -7.67 26.30 -3.26
N THR A 37 -7.47 25.64 -4.40
CA THR A 37 -6.13 25.39 -4.95
C THR A 37 -5.80 26.52 -5.93
N PRO A 38 -4.72 27.29 -5.70
CA PRO A 38 -4.30 28.34 -6.62
C PRO A 38 -4.05 27.80 -8.03
N GLU A 39 -4.27 28.64 -9.05
CA GLU A 39 -3.98 28.28 -10.43
C GLU A 39 -2.51 27.88 -10.63
N GLY A 40 -2.28 26.83 -11.42
CA GLY A 40 -0.95 26.32 -11.73
C GLY A 40 -0.35 25.41 -10.65
N LEU A 41 -1.04 25.16 -9.53
CA LEU A 41 -0.61 24.19 -8.52
C LEU A 41 -1.35 22.85 -8.67
N PRO A 42 -0.68 21.71 -8.41
CA PRO A 42 -1.32 20.40 -8.39
C PRO A 42 -2.47 20.34 -7.38
N VAL A 43 -3.61 19.79 -7.78
CA VAL A 43 -4.78 19.62 -6.91
C VAL A 43 -4.59 18.36 -6.05
N VAL A 44 -4.54 18.53 -4.73
CA VAL A 44 -4.43 17.41 -3.79
C VAL A 44 -5.68 16.51 -3.90
N GLY A 45 -5.44 15.20 -4.01
CA GLY A 45 -6.49 14.20 -4.21
C GLY A 45 -6.93 14.01 -5.67
N VAL A 46 -6.35 14.77 -6.60
CA VAL A 46 -6.55 14.60 -8.05
C VAL A 46 -5.20 14.40 -8.73
N ASP A 47 -4.32 15.39 -8.66
CA ASP A 47 -3.02 15.40 -9.33
C ASP A 47 -1.87 14.97 -8.40
N ALA A 48 -2.06 15.13 -7.08
CA ALA A 48 -1.02 14.90 -6.09
C ALA A 48 -1.56 14.36 -4.77
N TYR A 49 -0.66 13.76 -3.99
CA TYR A 49 -0.85 13.44 -2.59
C TYR A 49 -0.09 14.44 -1.72
N ALA A 50 -0.62 14.70 -0.53
CA ALA A 50 0.08 15.38 0.54
C ALA A 50 0.33 14.39 1.69
N PHE A 51 1.60 14.15 1.99
CA PHE A 51 2.00 13.37 3.15
C PHE A 51 2.24 14.29 4.34
N VAL A 52 1.60 14.02 5.47
CA VAL A 52 1.70 14.82 6.72
C VAL A 52 2.36 13.97 7.83
N PRO A 53 3.03 14.54 8.86
CA PRO A 53 2.95 15.92 9.36
C PRO A 53 3.83 16.94 8.65
N SER A 54 4.91 16.53 7.98
CA SER A 54 5.72 17.42 7.14
C SER A 54 5.10 17.45 5.75
N PRO A 55 4.29 18.48 5.38
CA PRO A 55 3.45 18.46 4.18
C PRO A 55 4.32 18.33 2.93
N ARG A 56 4.54 17.09 2.51
CA ARG A 56 5.29 16.74 1.32
C ARG A 56 4.28 16.44 0.23
N MET A 57 4.23 17.32 -0.76
CA MET A 57 3.42 17.10 -1.94
C MET A 57 4.17 16.20 -2.92
N VAL A 58 3.49 15.19 -3.42
CA VAL A 58 4.03 14.17 -4.34
C VAL A 58 3.03 13.98 -5.47
N ALA A 59 3.47 14.10 -6.72
CA ALA A 59 2.60 13.86 -7.86
C ALA A 59 2.03 12.43 -7.82
N ARG A 60 0.78 12.26 -8.26
CA ARG A 60 0.03 10.99 -8.16
C ARG A 60 0.78 9.82 -8.80
N ASP A 61 1.40 10.05 -9.94
CA ASP A 61 2.21 9.07 -10.68
C ASP A 61 3.57 8.77 -10.02
N GLN A 62 4.04 9.63 -9.11
CA GLN A 62 5.31 9.50 -8.41
C GLN A 62 5.21 8.88 -7.01
N VAL A 63 3.99 8.61 -6.51
CA VAL A 63 3.76 8.11 -5.14
C VAL A 63 4.54 6.82 -4.87
N ALA A 64 4.50 5.84 -5.78
CA ALA A 64 5.21 4.58 -5.58
C ALA A 64 6.73 4.80 -5.47
N ALA A 65 7.32 5.62 -6.35
CA ALA A 65 8.74 5.93 -6.31
C ALA A 65 9.13 6.68 -5.01
N TYR A 66 8.29 7.62 -4.57
CA TYR A 66 8.46 8.31 -3.30
C TYR A 66 8.44 7.33 -2.10
N LEU A 67 7.45 6.44 -2.06
CA LEU A 67 7.32 5.44 -1.00
C LEU A 67 8.49 4.43 -1.00
N ALA A 68 8.97 4.02 -2.17
CA ALA A 68 10.14 3.14 -2.32
C ALA A 68 11.42 3.79 -1.76
N GLY A 69 11.55 5.11 -1.89
CA GLY A 69 12.67 5.90 -1.40
C GLY A 69 12.67 6.20 0.11
N LEU A 70 11.65 5.75 0.87
CA LEU A 70 11.61 6.02 2.31
C LEU A 70 12.76 5.32 3.06
N PRO A 71 13.39 6.01 4.04
CA PRO A 71 14.58 5.52 4.73
C PRO A 71 14.27 4.43 5.76
N SER A 72 13.02 4.26 6.18
CA SER A 72 12.60 3.26 7.16
C SER A 72 11.19 2.75 6.85
N PRO A 73 10.74 1.65 7.50
CA PRO A 73 9.34 1.27 7.47
C PRO A 73 8.42 2.42 7.89
N ALA A 74 7.21 2.46 7.35
CA ALA A 74 6.26 3.54 7.53
C ALA A 74 4.84 3.04 7.82
N MET A 75 4.12 3.76 8.68
CA MET A 75 2.66 3.67 8.74
C MET A 75 2.08 4.73 7.79
N LEU A 76 1.12 4.31 6.98
CA LEU A 76 0.39 5.16 6.05
C LEU A 76 -1.08 5.12 6.43
N ALA A 77 -1.60 6.23 6.92
CA ALA A 77 -3.00 6.37 7.29
C ALA A 77 -3.69 7.38 6.37
N PRO A 78 -4.48 6.91 5.38
CA PRO A 78 -5.38 7.79 4.64
C PRO A 78 -6.24 8.60 5.62
N THR A 79 -6.42 9.88 5.34
CA THR A 79 -7.31 10.73 6.14
C THR A 79 -8.71 10.77 5.52
N THR A 80 -9.63 11.50 6.15
CA THR A 80 -10.96 11.77 5.58
C THR A 80 -10.92 12.68 4.36
N VAL A 81 -9.77 13.30 4.07
CA VAL A 81 -9.57 14.15 2.88
C VAL A 81 -8.76 13.38 1.85
N ARG A 82 -9.31 13.30 0.63
CA ARG A 82 -8.72 12.59 -0.51
C ARG A 82 -7.32 13.13 -0.79
N GLY A 83 -6.38 12.21 -0.99
CA GLY A 83 -4.98 12.54 -1.28
C GLY A 83 -4.17 13.01 -0.07
N ILE A 84 -4.76 13.22 1.11
CA ILE A 84 -4.01 13.51 2.33
C ILE A 84 -3.80 12.22 3.11
N VAL A 85 -2.52 11.89 3.34
CA VAL A 85 -2.09 10.67 4.01
C VAL A 85 -1.16 11.04 5.15
N SER A 86 -1.48 10.59 6.36
CA SER A 86 -0.53 10.65 7.48
C SER A 86 0.55 9.59 7.27
N LEU A 87 1.80 10.01 7.28
CA LEU A 87 2.98 9.17 7.12
C LEU A 87 3.84 9.31 8.38
N ILE A 88 4.07 8.18 9.03
CA ILE A 88 4.91 8.10 10.23
C ILE A 88 6.02 7.11 9.96
N LEU A 89 7.28 7.56 10.00
CA LEU A 89 8.41 6.68 9.85
C LEU A 89 8.76 6.00 11.18
N LEU A 90 9.00 4.69 11.15
CA LEU A 90 9.34 3.93 12.36
C LEU A 90 10.57 4.52 13.08
N GLN A 91 11.54 5.05 12.32
CA GLN A 91 12.75 5.68 12.88
C GLN A 91 12.49 6.99 13.63
N GLU A 92 11.36 7.65 13.38
CA GLU A 92 10.97 8.88 14.09
C GLU A 92 10.33 8.58 15.45
N LEU A 93 9.96 7.33 15.69
CA LEU A 93 9.35 6.88 16.93
C LEU A 93 10.38 6.30 17.92
N THR A 94 10.12 6.48 19.20
CA THR A 94 10.91 5.94 20.32
C THR A 94 10.02 5.23 21.35
N GLY A 95 10.63 4.41 22.20
CA GLY A 95 9.97 3.73 23.32
C GLY A 95 8.76 2.88 22.90
N GLU A 96 7.68 2.98 23.68
CA GLU A 96 6.45 2.20 23.48
C GLU A 96 5.79 2.44 22.11
N ARG A 97 5.84 3.67 21.58
CA ARG A 97 5.26 3.99 20.26
C ARG A 97 5.96 3.23 19.14
N ARG A 98 7.28 3.16 19.20
CA ARG A 98 8.08 2.39 18.24
C ARG A 98 7.76 0.90 18.37
N ALA A 99 7.70 0.39 19.59
CA ALA A 99 7.38 -1.02 19.85
C ALA A 99 5.99 -1.40 19.33
N ALA A 100 4.98 -0.56 19.56
CA ALA A 100 3.62 -0.77 19.08
C ALA A 100 3.55 -0.77 17.54
N MET A 101 4.21 0.19 16.88
CA MET A 101 4.26 0.23 15.42
C MET A 101 5.01 -0.98 14.83
N GLN A 102 6.13 -1.39 15.44
CA GLN A 102 6.84 -2.60 15.01
C GLN A 102 5.97 -3.84 15.17
N HIS A 103 5.26 -3.96 16.30
CA HIS A 103 4.35 -5.07 16.56
C HIS A 103 3.23 -5.15 15.52
N GLU A 104 2.69 -4.01 15.06
CA GLU A 104 1.68 -3.99 14.00
C GLU A 104 2.24 -4.52 12.66
N LEU A 105 3.45 -4.10 12.28
CA LEU A 105 4.13 -4.62 11.08
C LEU A 105 4.41 -6.13 11.22
N ASP A 106 4.81 -6.58 12.40
CA ASP A 106 5.07 -7.99 12.68
C ASP A 106 3.77 -8.83 12.58
N ASN A 107 2.65 -8.30 13.08
CA ASN A 107 1.33 -8.95 12.98
C ASN A 107 0.87 -9.08 11.53
N GLN A 108 1.03 -8.01 10.73
CA GLN A 108 0.75 -8.02 9.30
C GLN A 108 1.61 -9.06 8.56
N GLY A 109 2.91 -9.13 8.88
CA GLY A 109 3.81 -10.15 8.35
C GLY A 109 3.41 -11.57 8.75
N ALA A 110 3.01 -11.78 10.02
CA ALA A 110 2.55 -13.07 10.52
C ALA A 110 1.24 -13.53 9.84
N ALA A 111 0.28 -12.62 9.66
CA ALA A 111 -0.96 -12.90 8.94
C ALA A 111 -0.71 -13.33 7.50
N LEU A 112 0.18 -12.62 6.79
CA LEU A 112 0.59 -13.00 5.44
C LEU A 112 1.24 -14.39 5.40
N ASN A 113 2.18 -14.67 6.30
CA ASN A 113 2.90 -15.94 6.34
C ASN A 113 1.98 -17.11 6.72
N HIS A 114 0.95 -16.88 7.54
CA HIS A 114 -0.04 -17.91 7.87
C HIS A 114 -0.82 -18.36 6.63
N HIS A 115 -1.17 -17.43 5.74
CA HIS A 115 -1.97 -17.72 4.55
C HIS A 115 -1.12 -18.16 3.35
N ALA A 116 0.06 -17.55 3.12
CA ALA A 116 0.88 -17.74 1.92
C ALA A 116 2.32 -18.17 2.26
N ALA A 117 2.45 -19.30 2.96
CA ALA A 117 3.74 -19.79 3.47
C ALA A 117 4.72 -20.31 2.39
N ALA A 118 4.23 -20.78 1.24
CA ALA A 118 4.92 -21.84 0.50
C ALA A 118 5.73 -21.48 -0.76
N ALA A 119 5.77 -20.23 -1.24
CA ALA A 119 6.62 -19.88 -2.39
C ALA A 119 7.00 -18.39 -2.43
N ASP A 120 8.11 -18.06 -3.09
CA ASP A 120 8.57 -16.67 -3.31
C ASP A 120 8.24 -16.17 -4.73
N THR A 121 7.80 -17.05 -5.63
CA THR A 121 7.55 -16.76 -7.05
C THR A 121 6.07 -16.77 -7.44
N ASP A 122 5.18 -16.99 -6.48
CA ASP A 122 3.74 -16.99 -6.72
C ASP A 122 3.25 -15.57 -7.05
N ARG A 123 2.29 -15.49 -7.96
CA ARG A 123 1.61 -14.24 -8.32
C ARG A 123 0.48 -13.99 -7.33
N VAL A 124 0.37 -12.73 -6.94
CA VAL A 124 -0.66 -12.21 -6.06
C VAL A 124 -1.45 -11.17 -6.82
N LEU A 125 -2.73 -11.43 -6.99
CA LEU A 125 -3.67 -10.56 -7.68
C LEU A 125 -4.28 -9.55 -6.70
N LEU A 126 -4.32 -8.29 -7.10
CA LEU A 126 -5.11 -7.24 -6.44
C LEU A 126 -6.03 -6.60 -7.49
N GLU A 127 -7.33 -6.58 -7.21
CA GLU A 127 -8.33 -6.00 -8.11
C GLU A 127 -9.42 -5.23 -7.36
N PHE A 128 -9.60 -3.98 -7.73
CA PHE A 128 -10.65 -3.09 -7.22
C PHE A 128 -10.99 -2.06 -8.29
N ASP A 129 -12.23 -1.57 -8.32
CA ASP A 129 -12.71 -0.63 -9.34
C ASP A 129 -12.25 -1.02 -10.75
N ASP A 130 -11.61 -0.15 -11.52
CA ASP A 130 -11.02 -0.44 -12.84
C ASP A 130 -9.54 -0.87 -12.80
N GLU A 131 -8.97 -1.04 -11.61
CA GLU A 131 -7.58 -1.39 -11.40
C GLU A 131 -7.36 -2.91 -11.26
N VAL A 132 -6.35 -3.42 -11.97
CA VAL A 132 -5.89 -4.82 -11.91
C VAL A 132 -4.38 -4.82 -11.78
N HIS A 133 -3.86 -5.40 -10.70
CA HIS A 133 -2.44 -5.47 -10.40
C HIS A 133 -2.02 -6.92 -10.15
N LEU A 134 -0.82 -7.26 -10.61
CA LEU A 134 -0.16 -8.53 -10.30
C LEU A 134 1.16 -8.22 -9.61
N PHE A 135 1.35 -8.85 -8.46
CA PHE A 135 2.56 -8.71 -7.66
C PHE A 135 3.22 -10.06 -7.42
N SER A 136 4.54 -10.08 -7.23
CA SER A 136 5.26 -11.22 -6.69
C SER A 136 4.97 -11.39 -5.19
N LEU A 137 4.85 -12.63 -4.70
CA LEU A 137 4.70 -12.89 -3.27
C LEU A 137 5.90 -12.38 -2.46
N GLY A 138 7.10 -12.34 -3.05
CA GLY A 138 8.28 -11.69 -2.48
C GLY A 138 8.07 -10.19 -2.21
N ALA A 139 7.52 -9.44 -3.18
CA ALA A 139 7.20 -8.02 -2.98
C ALA A 139 6.08 -7.81 -1.97
N VAL A 140 5.06 -8.68 -1.94
CA VAL A 140 4.01 -8.64 -0.91
C VAL A 140 4.60 -8.85 0.50
N ARG A 141 5.54 -9.79 0.65
CA ARG A 141 6.27 -9.99 1.92
C ARG A 141 7.12 -8.79 2.30
N LEU A 142 7.75 -8.14 1.32
CA LEU A 142 8.50 -6.91 1.58
C LEU A 142 7.57 -5.76 1.98
N TRP A 143 6.44 -5.60 1.29
CA TRP A 143 5.40 -4.65 1.63
C TRP A 143 4.95 -4.83 3.08
N ALA A 144 4.69 -6.08 3.50
CA ALA A 144 4.29 -6.40 4.86
C ALA A 144 5.28 -5.96 5.95
N ARG A 145 6.58 -5.87 5.63
CA ARG A 145 7.63 -5.41 6.54
C ARG A 145 7.91 -3.91 6.45
N ARG A 146 7.56 -3.28 5.32
CA ARG A 146 7.91 -1.88 5.01
C ARG A 146 6.76 -0.91 5.22
N TYR A 147 5.51 -1.34 5.01
CA TYR A 147 4.36 -0.44 4.96
C TYR A 147 3.19 -1.03 5.73
N GLY A 148 2.80 -0.35 6.81
CA GLY A 148 1.50 -0.57 7.46
C GLY A 148 0.50 0.42 6.90
N VAL A 149 -0.30 0.01 5.92
CA VAL A 149 -1.33 0.86 5.32
C VAL A 149 -2.64 0.62 6.06
N LEU A 150 -3.27 1.67 6.61
CA LEU A 150 -4.55 1.57 7.32
C LEU A 150 -5.71 1.36 6.34
N VAL A 151 -5.71 0.19 5.71
CA VAL A 151 -6.71 -0.35 4.80
C VAL A 151 -6.95 -1.77 5.25
N GLY A 152 -8.20 -2.17 5.45
CA GLY A 152 -8.48 -3.56 5.79
C GLY A 152 -8.13 -4.45 4.60
N TRP A 153 -7.44 -5.55 4.84
CA TRP A 153 -7.04 -6.49 3.81
C TRP A 153 -7.06 -7.93 4.32
N SER A 154 -7.25 -8.86 3.39
CA SER A 154 -7.00 -10.29 3.61
C SER A 154 -6.37 -10.88 2.35
N ILE A 155 -5.64 -11.98 2.50
CA ILE A 155 -5.07 -12.72 1.37
C ILE A 155 -5.54 -14.16 1.41
N GLY A 156 -5.93 -14.68 0.26
CA GLY A 156 -6.41 -16.04 0.10
C GLY A 156 -6.02 -16.63 -1.25
N ARG A 157 -6.33 -17.91 -1.45
CA ARG A 157 -6.13 -18.55 -2.76
C ARG A 157 -7.03 -17.90 -3.79
N CYS A 158 -6.50 -17.63 -4.98
CA CYS A 158 -7.31 -17.15 -6.08
C CYS A 158 -8.25 -18.26 -6.58
N SER A 159 -9.51 -17.92 -6.85
CA SER A 159 -10.49 -18.85 -7.45
C SER A 159 -10.18 -19.17 -8.92
N GLU A 160 -9.34 -18.36 -9.57
CA GLU A 160 -8.92 -18.50 -10.96
C GLU A 160 -7.39 -18.68 -11.03
N PRO A 161 -6.86 -19.89 -10.77
CA PRO A 161 -5.42 -20.14 -10.64
C PRO A 161 -4.60 -19.76 -11.88
N THR A 162 -5.22 -19.70 -13.06
CA THR A 162 -4.58 -19.25 -14.29
C THR A 162 -4.16 -17.78 -14.23
N ARG A 163 -4.89 -16.95 -13.47
CA ARG A 163 -4.63 -15.52 -13.31
C ARG A 163 -3.56 -15.25 -12.26
N ALA A 164 -3.69 -15.88 -11.09
CA ALA A 164 -2.74 -15.80 -9.99
C ALA A 164 -2.98 -16.95 -9.01
N GLU A 165 -2.00 -17.24 -8.16
CA GLU A 165 -2.10 -18.26 -7.12
C GLU A 165 -2.81 -17.68 -5.88
N TRP A 166 -2.54 -16.41 -5.58
CA TRP A 166 -3.08 -15.68 -4.44
C TRP A 166 -3.88 -14.46 -4.88
N ARG A 167 -4.76 -14.00 -4.01
CA ARG A 167 -5.57 -12.80 -4.20
C ARG A 167 -5.64 -12.00 -2.91
N PHE A 168 -5.46 -10.69 -3.01
CA PHE A 168 -5.85 -9.73 -1.99
C PHE A 168 -7.33 -9.38 -2.13
N ASP A 169 -8.03 -9.37 -1.00
CA ASP A 169 -9.34 -8.75 -0.86
C ASP A 169 -9.21 -7.54 0.06
N LEU A 170 -9.67 -6.37 -0.41
CA LEU A 170 -9.64 -5.14 0.36
C LEU A 170 -11.00 -4.84 1.01
N LEU A 171 -10.94 -4.23 2.18
CA LEU A 171 -12.09 -3.76 2.95
C LEU A 171 -12.01 -2.23 3.04
N GLY A 172 -13.05 -1.57 2.52
CA GLY A 172 -13.18 -0.12 2.59
C GLY A 172 -13.32 0.38 4.02
N GLY A 173 -13.04 1.65 4.26
CA GLY A 173 -13.32 2.31 5.54
C GLY A 173 -14.80 2.33 5.92
N ASP A 174 -15.70 2.02 4.99
CA ASP A 174 -17.13 1.84 5.19
C ASP A 174 -17.53 0.41 5.62
N GLY A 175 -16.56 -0.51 5.71
CA GLY A 175 -16.78 -1.90 6.09
C GLY A 175 -17.28 -2.80 4.96
N HIS A 176 -17.33 -2.32 3.71
CA HIS A 176 -17.67 -3.14 2.55
C HIS A 176 -16.43 -3.77 1.93
N ARG A 177 -16.54 -5.04 1.52
CA ARG A 177 -15.46 -5.75 0.82
C ARG A 177 -15.56 -5.44 -0.66
N TYR A 178 -14.48 -4.96 -1.23
CA TYR A 178 -14.39 -4.65 -2.66
C TYR A 178 -13.45 -5.64 -3.30
N SER A 179 -14.04 -6.45 -4.18
CA SER A 179 -13.33 -7.43 -4.98
C SER A 179 -14.00 -7.45 -6.34
N LYS A 180 -13.30 -7.02 -7.39
CA LYS A 180 -13.78 -7.31 -8.75
C LYS A 180 -13.67 -8.83 -8.93
N GLY A 181 -14.79 -9.52 -9.14
CA GLY A 181 -14.77 -10.95 -9.50
C GLY A 181 -15.46 -11.92 -8.55
N PHE A 182 -16.18 -11.48 -7.50
CA PHE A 182 -17.32 -12.28 -7.01
C PHE A 182 -18.60 -11.84 -7.74
N GLY A 183 -18.60 -12.06 -9.07
CA GLY A 183 -19.84 -12.04 -9.82
C GLY A 183 -20.72 -13.19 -9.33
N ARG A 184 -21.87 -12.85 -8.75
CA ARG A 184 -23.08 -13.63 -9.00
C ARG A 184 -23.76 -13.02 -10.23
#